data_AF-A0A4Y1N1K5-F1
#
_entry.id   AF-A0A4Y1N1K5-F1
#
_cell.length_a   1.000
_cell.length_b   1.000
_cell.length_c   1.000
_cell.angle_alpha   90.00
_cell.angle_beta   90.00
_cell.angle_gamma   90.00
#
_symmetry.space_group_name_H-M   'P 1'
#
loop_
_entity.id
_entity.type
_entity.pdbx_description
1 polymer ?
#
loop_
_entity_poly.entity_id
_entity_poly.type
_entity_poly.pdbx_seq_one_letter_code
_entity_poly.pdbx_strand_id
1 'polypeptide(L)'
;MVKWSLGTKDNARAREAWPGALARWAEMTAGWEKAASAITLTPEKAGEMAARWAAHIAQGAPLDMGTADGDLLEALHDPDPTPAALSRIGERIRLHAQEAEGLVDYAITPESRPLLFHAMIGVVRTAYLQAELAGQGVQGAALPLAPFESTRKALPPVEVLPALAPLQGLSFDDAWKRWKLTATVNPRSVYETQGILKSLAGFLGHDDATRLTRADLLRWRDHLKADGLSNNTWNNRLSFVRGVLQRAIDDGLLPEPNPCEKLRLAKEASADRYPFSDEEAASILNAAREETSPSLRWAHWVMAFSGMRAGEVLQLTGDDIRKDDRSGVWYIVVRPDPEAGKRVKNGQTRHVPIHPALEAEGFLRYAQGIGKGELSIGTELGPQIGTQKGPSCEVC
;
A
#
# COMPACT_ATOMS: atom_id res chain seq x y z
N MET A 1 18.21 -10.51 -1.01
CA MET A 1 17.73 -11.89 -0.78
C MET A 1 18.28 -12.76 -1.89
N VAL A 2 19.28 -13.59 -1.60
CA VAL A 2 19.92 -14.48 -2.57
C VAL A 2 18.89 -15.56 -2.95
N LYS A 3 18.51 -15.67 -4.22
CA LYS A 3 17.66 -16.77 -4.69
C LYS A 3 18.54 -17.99 -4.95
N TRP A 4 18.33 -19.04 -4.17
CA TRP A 4 18.93 -20.35 -4.40
C TRP A 4 18.04 -21.12 -5.37
N SER A 5 18.58 -21.50 -6.53
CA SER A 5 17.92 -22.45 -7.43
C SER A 5 18.25 -23.86 -6.96
N LEU A 6 17.25 -24.72 -6.80
CA LEU A 6 17.44 -26.13 -6.46
C LEU A 6 17.83 -26.99 -7.67
N GLY A 7 17.98 -26.38 -8.85
CA GLY A 7 18.46 -27.05 -10.07
C GLY A 7 17.49 -28.09 -10.66
N THR A 8 16.27 -28.19 -10.13
CA THR A 8 15.24 -29.13 -10.60
C THR A 8 13.85 -28.53 -10.43
N LYS A 9 12.94 -28.84 -11.35
CA LYS A 9 11.49 -28.56 -11.23
C LYS A 9 10.74 -29.69 -10.52
N ASP A 10 11.38 -30.85 -10.34
CA ASP A 10 10.81 -32.01 -9.65
C ASP A 10 10.95 -31.86 -8.14
N ASN A 11 9.79 -31.76 -7.47
CA ASN A 11 9.67 -31.52 -6.03
C ASN A 11 10.12 -32.73 -5.20
N ALA A 12 9.94 -33.97 -5.69
CA ALA A 12 10.41 -35.16 -4.99
C ALA A 12 11.94 -35.21 -4.97
N ARG A 13 12.56 -34.91 -6.12
CA ARG A 13 14.01 -34.87 -6.28
C ARG A 13 14.65 -33.72 -5.50
N ALA A 14 13.97 -32.58 -5.40
CA ALA A 14 14.40 -31.47 -4.55
C ALA A 14 14.36 -31.82 -3.04
N ARG A 15 13.36 -32.60 -2.62
CA ARG A 15 13.18 -33.07 -1.24
C ARG A 15 14.29 -33.99 -0.75
N GLU A 16 14.78 -34.85 -1.62
CA GLU A 16 15.85 -35.79 -1.32
C GLU A 16 17.23 -35.10 -1.30
N ALA A 17 17.47 -34.18 -2.22
CA ALA A 17 18.76 -33.51 -2.37
C ALA A 17 19.02 -32.37 -1.37
N TRP A 18 17.98 -31.70 -0.85
CA TRP A 18 18.15 -30.47 -0.05
C TRP A 18 17.22 -30.37 1.18
N PRO A 19 17.25 -31.33 2.13
CA PRO A 19 16.34 -31.36 3.27
C PRO A 19 16.41 -30.10 4.16
N GLY A 20 17.61 -29.53 4.38
CA GLY A 20 17.78 -28.33 5.20
C GLY A 20 17.30 -27.01 4.55
N ALA A 21 17.22 -26.94 3.22
CA ALA A 21 16.64 -25.79 2.53
C ALA A 21 15.10 -25.80 2.65
N LEU A 22 14.51 -26.99 2.58
CA LEU A 22 13.06 -27.18 2.71
C LEU A 22 12.56 -27.03 4.14
N ALA A 23 13.34 -27.42 5.15
CA ALA A 23 13.01 -27.15 6.55
C ALA A 23 12.90 -25.64 6.83
N ARG A 24 13.87 -24.85 6.35
CA ARG A 24 13.82 -23.37 6.43
C ARG A 24 12.64 -22.78 5.64
N TRP A 25 12.34 -23.35 4.48
CA TRP A 25 11.16 -22.96 3.71
C TRP A 25 9.85 -23.25 4.47
N ALA A 26 9.74 -24.40 5.13
CA ALA A 26 8.60 -24.76 5.96
C ALA A 26 8.43 -23.81 7.16
N GLU A 27 9.53 -23.45 7.85
CA GLU A 27 9.50 -22.43 8.92
C GLU A 27 9.05 -21.05 8.40
N MET A 28 9.56 -20.63 7.24
CA MET A 28 9.13 -19.38 6.61
C MET A 28 7.65 -19.42 6.20
N THR A 29 7.18 -20.56 5.68
CA THR A 29 5.79 -20.76 5.27
C THR A 29 4.86 -20.75 6.48
N ALA A 30 5.24 -21.37 7.60
CA ALA A 30 4.50 -21.30 8.86
C ALA A 30 4.45 -19.86 9.41
N GLY A 31 5.53 -19.10 9.26
CA GLY A 31 5.56 -17.66 9.57
C GLY A 31 4.63 -16.84 8.66
N TRP A 32 4.50 -17.21 7.39
CA TRP A 32 3.59 -16.58 6.43
C TRP A 32 2.13 -17.00 6.64
N GLU A 33 1.85 -18.23 7.06
CA GLU A 33 0.51 -18.69 7.43
C GLU A 33 0.01 -17.98 8.70
N LYS A 34 0.90 -17.75 9.68
CA LYS A 34 0.64 -16.91 10.85
C LYS A 34 0.39 -15.44 10.48
N ALA A 35 1.01 -14.94 9.41
CA ALA A 35 0.73 -13.61 8.87
C ALA A 35 -0.56 -13.60 8.02
N ALA A 36 -0.94 -14.73 7.43
CA ALA A 36 -2.16 -14.89 6.63
C ALA A 36 -3.42 -15.04 7.48
N SER A 37 -3.30 -15.42 8.76
CA SER A 37 -4.39 -15.37 9.76
C SER A 37 -4.60 -13.98 10.37
N ALA A 38 -3.81 -12.97 9.94
CA ALA A 38 -3.98 -11.61 10.41
C ALA A 38 -5.27 -11.00 9.87
N ILE A 39 -6.20 -10.67 10.76
CA ILE A 39 -7.46 -10.02 10.40
C ILE A 39 -7.30 -8.49 10.43
N THR A 40 -7.99 -7.80 9.54
CA THR A 40 -8.18 -6.35 9.67
C THR A 40 -9.22 -6.09 10.74
N LEU A 41 -8.84 -5.37 11.81
CA LEU A 41 -9.79 -5.03 12.87
C LEU A 41 -10.89 -4.08 12.39
N THR A 42 -12.12 -4.37 12.83
CA THR A 42 -13.24 -3.43 12.84
C THR A 42 -13.28 -2.68 14.18
N PRO A 43 -13.90 -1.49 14.28
CA PRO A 43 -14.07 -0.79 15.55
C PRO A 43 -14.71 -1.64 16.67
N GLU A 44 -15.70 -2.47 16.32
CA GLU A 44 -16.37 -3.39 17.24
C GLU A 44 -15.39 -4.41 17.85
N LYS A 45 -14.68 -5.18 17.00
CA LYS A 45 -13.63 -6.11 17.42
C LYS A 45 -12.49 -5.45 18.21
N ALA A 46 -12.08 -4.24 17.85
CA ALA A 46 -11.08 -3.48 18.62
C ALA A 46 -11.61 -3.16 20.04
N GLY A 47 -12.90 -2.80 20.15
CA GLY A 47 -13.58 -2.63 21.43
C GLY A 47 -13.69 -3.92 22.24
N GLU A 48 -13.99 -5.05 21.59
CA GLU A 48 -14.00 -6.37 22.24
C GLU A 48 -12.63 -6.76 22.80
N MET A 49 -11.55 -6.52 22.04
CA MET A 49 -10.18 -6.75 22.49
C MET A 49 -9.82 -5.88 23.71
N ALA A 50 -10.18 -4.60 23.66
CA ALA A 50 -9.98 -3.67 24.78
C ALA A 50 -10.76 -4.10 26.03
N ALA A 51 -12.01 -4.56 25.86
CA ALA A 51 -12.83 -5.07 26.95
C ALA A 51 -12.27 -6.38 27.56
N ARG A 52 -11.73 -7.28 26.72
CA ARG A 52 -11.05 -8.50 27.19
C ARG A 52 -9.81 -8.19 28.01
N TRP A 53 -9.00 -7.23 27.57
CA TRP A 53 -7.84 -6.76 28.34
C TRP A 53 -8.28 -6.13 29.67
N ALA A 54 -9.31 -5.28 29.68
CA ALA A 54 -9.83 -4.69 30.91
C ALA A 54 -10.33 -5.74 31.91
N ALA A 55 -11.02 -6.77 31.42
CA ALA A 55 -11.46 -7.90 32.24
C ALA A 55 -10.28 -8.72 32.79
N HIS A 56 -9.21 -8.88 32.01
CA HIS A 56 -7.98 -9.55 32.44
C HIS A 56 -7.30 -8.80 33.61
N ILE A 57 -7.20 -7.47 33.53
CA ILE A 57 -6.70 -6.63 34.64
C ILE A 57 -7.62 -6.72 35.86
N ALA A 58 -8.94 -6.65 35.67
CA ALA A 58 -9.91 -6.75 36.76
C ALA A 58 -9.87 -8.12 37.49
N GLN A 59 -9.39 -9.16 36.82
CA GLN A 59 -9.16 -10.50 37.40
C GLN A 59 -7.84 -10.61 38.18
N GLY A 60 -7.10 -9.52 38.34
CA GLY A 60 -5.87 -9.46 39.13
C GLY A 60 -4.58 -9.65 38.34
N ALA A 61 -4.62 -9.51 37.01
CA ALA A 61 -3.39 -9.42 36.22
C ALA A 61 -2.60 -8.15 36.62
N PRO A 62 -1.26 -8.23 36.69
CA PRO A 62 -0.44 -7.10 37.13
C PRO A 62 -0.56 -5.94 36.14
N LEU A 63 -0.81 -4.75 36.67
CA LEU A 63 -0.79 -3.50 35.91
C LEU A 63 0.53 -2.79 36.20
N ASP A 64 1.34 -2.54 35.16
CA ASP A 64 2.61 -1.83 35.29
C ASP A 64 2.38 -0.34 35.59
N MET A 65 2.34 0.01 36.87
CA MET A 65 2.18 1.39 37.33
C MET A 65 3.44 2.26 37.16
N GLY A 66 4.54 1.70 36.62
CA GLY A 66 5.83 2.37 36.51
C GLY A 66 6.62 2.46 37.82
N THR A 67 7.81 3.07 37.76
CA THR A 67 8.65 3.34 38.94
C THR A 67 8.15 4.57 39.69
N ALA A 68 8.44 4.64 41.00
CA ALA A 68 7.86 5.53 42.03
C ALA A 68 7.93 7.06 41.83
N ASP A 69 8.33 7.56 40.66
CA ASP A 69 8.26 8.98 40.32
C ASP A 69 6.95 9.22 39.55
N GLY A 70 6.03 9.99 40.15
CA GLY A 70 4.61 10.16 39.79
C GLY A 70 4.25 10.72 38.40
N ASP A 71 5.09 10.53 37.38
CA ASP A 71 5.00 11.16 36.06
C ASP A 71 4.03 10.49 35.07
N LEU A 72 3.50 9.29 35.37
CA LEU A 72 2.54 8.59 34.49
C LEU A 72 1.09 9.08 34.67
N LEU A 73 0.74 9.49 35.90
CA LEU A 73 -0.60 9.97 36.27
C LEU A 73 -0.76 11.47 36.02
N GLU A 74 0.34 12.21 35.84
CA GLU A 74 0.31 13.64 35.47
C GLU A 74 -0.54 13.89 34.23
N ALA A 75 -0.35 13.09 33.16
CA ALA A 75 -1.16 13.19 31.93
C ALA A 75 -2.64 12.80 32.11
N LEU A 76 -2.97 12.07 33.18
CA LEU A 76 -4.33 11.61 33.47
C LEU A 76 -5.12 12.63 34.30
N HIS A 77 -4.44 13.46 35.07
CA HIS A 77 -5.00 14.46 35.98
C HIS A 77 -4.87 15.90 35.50
N ASP A 78 -3.86 16.21 34.67
CA ASP A 78 -3.64 17.54 34.13
C ASP A 78 -4.63 17.84 32.99
N PRO A 79 -5.41 18.92 33.06
CA PRO A 79 -6.25 19.37 31.95
C PRO A 79 -5.47 19.86 30.71
N ASP A 80 -4.18 20.19 30.84
CA ASP A 80 -3.29 20.61 29.74
C ASP A 80 -1.91 19.90 29.82
N PRO A 81 -1.87 18.58 29.56
CA PRO A 81 -0.69 17.78 29.78
C PRO A 81 0.44 18.12 28.81
N THR A 82 1.67 18.10 29.30
CA THR A 82 2.85 18.37 28.45
C THR A 82 2.98 17.35 27.31
N PRO A 83 3.57 17.73 26.15
CA PRO A 83 3.83 16.79 25.05
C PRO A 83 4.63 15.55 25.46
N ALA A 84 5.56 15.70 26.42
CA ALA A 84 6.32 14.58 26.97
C ALA A 84 5.42 13.62 27.76
N ALA A 85 4.49 14.15 28.57
CA ALA A 85 3.51 13.35 29.31
C ALA A 85 2.54 12.62 28.36
N LEU A 86 2.08 13.28 27.30
CA LEU A 86 1.27 12.66 26.23
C LEU A 86 2.02 11.53 25.48
N SER A 87 3.32 11.71 25.24
CA SER A 87 4.15 10.68 24.60
C SER A 87 4.28 9.43 25.48
N ARG A 88 4.56 9.61 26.79
CA ARG A 88 4.71 8.50 27.75
C ARG A 88 3.44 7.68 27.88
N ILE A 89 2.29 8.34 28.04
CA ILE A 89 1.02 7.62 28.14
C ILE A 89 0.66 6.92 26.82
N GLY A 90 0.98 7.53 25.68
CA GLY A 90 0.85 6.89 24.37
C GLY A 90 1.73 5.65 24.22
N GLU A 91 2.94 5.64 24.76
CA GLU A 91 3.80 4.45 24.75
C GLU A 91 3.21 3.33 25.62
N ARG A 92 2.66 3.69 26.79
CA ARG A 92 2.02 2.72 27.69
C ARG A 92 0.75 2.11 27.09
N ILE A 93 -0.09 2.91 26.44
CA ILE A 93 -1.27 2.40 25.72
C ILE A 93 -0.87 1.43 24.61
N ARG A 94 0.24 1.67 23.90
CA ARG A 94 0.75 0.74 22.88
C ARG A 94 1.22 -0.59 23.49
N LEU A 95 1.85 -0.55 24.66
CA LEU A 95 2.27 -1.74 25.37
C LEU A 95 1.06 -2.59 25.80
N HIS A 96 0.04 -1.98 26.41
CA HIS A 96 -1.18 -2.71 26.77
C HIS A 96 -2.00 -3.17 25.56
N ALA A 97 -1.93 -2.45 24.43
CA ALA A 97 -2.49 -2.94 23.18
C ALA A 97 -1.81 -4.23 22.70
N GLN A 98 -0.49 -4.36 22.88
CA GLN A 98 0.22 -5.61 22.59
C GLN A 98 -0.16 -6.74 23.54
N GLU A 99 -0.40 -6.44 24.81
CA GLU A 99 -0.95 -7.43 25.75
C GLU A 99 -2.35 -7.89 25.32
N ALA A 100 -3.21 -6.96 24.90
CA ALA A 100 -4.53 -7.28 24.37
C ALA A 100 -4.47 -8.14 23.09
N GLU A 101 -3.49 -7.91 22.21
CA GLU A 101 -3.19 -8.81 21.08
C GLU A 101 -2.81 -10.22 21.54
N GLY A 102 -2.11 -10.36 22.68
CA GLY A 102 -1.75 -11.65 23.27
C GLY A 102 -2.91 -12.44 23.90
N LEU A 103 -4.06 -11.80 24.12
CA LEU A 103 -5.26 -12.41 24.71
C LEU A 103 -6.25 -12.97 23.67
N VAL A 104 -5.92 -12.85 22.38
CA VAL A 104 -6.74 -13.36 21.27
C VAL A 104 -5.98 -14.41 20.46
N ASP A 105 -6.70 -15.27 19.75
CA ASP A 105 -6.18 -16.40 18.98
C ASP A 105 -5.85 -16.04 17.52
N TYR A 106 -5.89 -14.75 17.17
CA TYR A 106 -5.62 -14.24 15.84
C TYR A 106 -4.65 -13.05 15.87
N ALA A 107 -3.88 -12.88 14.79
CA ALA A 107 -3.06 -11.68 14.60
C ALA A 107 -3.90 -10.54 14.01
N ILE A 108 -3.42 -9.30 14.16
CA ILE A 108 -4.05 -8.12 13.53
C ILE A 108 -3.12 -7.49 12.51
N THR A 109 -3.69 -6.95 11.43
CA THR A 109 -2.86 -6.31 10.39
C THR A 109 -2.27 -4.98 10.91
N PRO A 110 -1.03 -4.62 10.51
CA PRO A 110 -0.37 -3.39 10.95
C PRO A 110 -1.20 -2.12 10.74
N GLU A 111 -2.00 -2.09 9.66
CA GLU A 111 -2.83 -0.95 9.28
C GLU A 111 -4.02 -0.75 10.22
N SER A 112 -4.42 -1.78 10.95
CA SER A 112 -5.57 -1.75 11.86
C SER A 112 -5.19 -1.53 13.33
N ARG A 113 -3.88 -1.52 13.66
CA ARG A 113 -3.36 -1.21 15.01
C ARG A 113 -3.79 0.15 15.57
N PRO A 114 -3.91 1.24 14.78
CA PRO A 114 -4.44 2.49 15.30
C PRO A 114 -5.85 2.37 15.90
N LEU A 115 -6.69 1.49 15.35
CA LEU A 115 -8.04 1.25 15.89
C LEU A 115 -7.99 0.60 17.27
N LEU A 116 -7.11 -0.39 17.45
CA LEU A 116 -6.87 -1.00 18.76
C LEU A 116 -6.30 0.02 19.74
N PHE A 117 -5.30 0.80 19.32
CA PHE A 117 -4.74 1.87 20.14
C PHE A 117 -5.83 2.83 20.65
N HIS A 118 -6.73 3.29 19.78
CA HIS A 118 -7.84 4.16 20.16
C HIS A 118 -8.83 3.50 21.12
N ALA A 119 -9.19 2.23 20.90
CA ALA A 119 -10.07 1.48 21.79
C ALA A 119 -9.45 1.27 23.19
N MET A 120 -8.12 1.14 23.26
CA MET A 120 -7.38 0.96 24.51
C MET A 120 -7.32 2.22 25.39
N ILE A 121 -7.41 3.43 24.82
CA ILE A 121 -7.25 4.71 25.56
C ILE A 121 -8.16 4.76 26.80
N GLY A 122 -9.46 4.51 26.62
CA GLY A 122 -10.45 4.62 27.70
C GLY A 122 -10.28 3.55 28.78
N VAL A 123 -10.04 2.30 28.37
CA VAL A 123 -9.92 1.17 29.32
C VAL A 123 -8.62 1.22 30.11
N VAL A 124 -7.51 1.62 29.47
CA VAL A 124 -6.22 1.80 30.15
C VAL A 124 -6.31 2.93 31.16
N ARG A 125 -6.83 4.10 30.76
CA ARG A 125 -7.03 5.24 31.69
C ARG A 125 -7.85 4.84 32.91
N THR A 126 -8.93 4.10 32.70
CA THR A 126 -9.81 3.66 33.79
C THR A 126 -9.09 2.70 34.74
N ALA A 127 -8.34 1.73 34.21
CA ALA A 127 -7.59 0.77 35.02
C ALA A 127 -6.53 1.45 35.90
N TYR A 128 -5.80 2.43 35.36
CA TYR A 128 -4.79 3.19 36.11
C TYR A 128 -5.40 4.03 37.24
N LEU A 129 -6.50 4.75 36.97
CA LEU A 129 -7.21 5.52 37.99
C LEU A 129 -7.79 4.62 39.09
N GLN A 130 -8.31 3.44 38.73
CA GLN A 130 -8.81 2.48 39.72
C GLN A 130 -7.68 1.91 40.60
N ALA A 131 -6.52 1.58 40.01
CA ALA A 131 -5.37 1.10 40.76
C ALA A 131 -4.83 2.15 41.74
N GLU A 132 -4.80 3.42 41.34
CA GLU A 132 -4.41 4.53 42.21
C GLU A 132 -5.39 4.73 43.38
N LEU A 133 -6.69 4.77 43.11
CA LEU A 133 -7.73 4.90 44.14
C LEU A 133 -7.67 3.74 45.15
N ALA A 134 -7.42 2.51 44.66
CA ALA A 134 -7.22 1.35 45.53
C ALA A 134 -5.98 1.49 46.43
N GLY A 135 -4.88 2.05 45.90
CA GLY A 135 -3.69 2.38 46.68
C GLY A 135 -3.91 3.45 47.75
N GLN A 136 -4.89 4.34 47.54
CA GLN A 136 -5.32 5.37 48.51
C GLN A 136 -6.36 4.87 49.52
N GLY A 137 -6.70 3.57 49.51
CA GLY A 137 -7.65 2.97 50.45
C GLY A 137 -9.12 3.21 50.12
N VAL A 138 -9.44 3.75 48.94
CA VAL A 138 -10.82 3.95 48.48
C VAL A 138 -11.35 2.62 47.90
N GLN A 139 -12.15 1.90 48.68
CA GLN A 139 -12.78 0.64 48.24
C GLN A 139 -14.18 0.89 47.65
N GLY A 140 -14.48 0.25 46.51
CA GLY A 140 -15.83 0.22 45.94
C GLY A 140 -16.21 1.38 45.02
N ALA A 141 -15.30 2.29 44.69
CA ALA A 141 -15.54 3.29 43.65
C ALA A 141 -15.46 2.64 42.26
N ALA A 142 -16.55 2.04 41.80
CA ALA A 142 -16.72 1.71 40.39
C ALA A 142 -16.74 3.03 39.60
N LEU A 143 -15.58 3.50 39.14
CA LEU A 143 -15.53 4.51 38.10
C LEU A 143 -16.32 3.92 36.92
N PRO A 144 -17.46 4.51 36.52
CA PRO A 144 -18.24 3.95 35.44
C PRO A 144 -17.34 3.92 34.20
N LEU A 145 -17.13 2.71 33.65
CA LEU A 145 -16.82 2.56 32.24
C LEU A 145 -18.04 3.08 31.50
N ALA A 146 -18.15 4.40 31.35
CA ALA A 146 -19.15 4.97 30.47
C ALA A 146 -18.87 4.35 29.10
N PRO A 147 -19.78 3.51 28.56
CA PRO A 147 -19.67 3.12 27.17
C PRO A 147 -19.62 4.42 26.37
N PHE A 148 -18.81 4.46 25.32
CA PHE A 148 -18.66 5.61 24.42
C PHE A 148 -20.01 6.20 23.92
N GLU A 149 -21.10 5.45 24.10
CA GLU A 149 -22.49 5.81 23.86
C GLU A 149 -23.10 6.84 24.85
N SER A 150 -22.76 6.82 26.14
CA SER A 150 -23.46 7.66 27.15
C SER A 150 -23.02 9.12 27.12
N THR A 151 -21.83 9.42 26.60
CA THR A 151 -21.33 10.79 26.38
C THR A 151 -21.97 11.47 25.17
N ARG A 152 -22.72 10.73 24.34
CA ARG A 152 -23.47 11.32 23.21
C ARG A 152 -24.77 12.00 23.64
N LYS A 153 -25.32 11.61 24.79
CA LYS A 153 -26.64 12.05 25.27
C LYS A 153 -26.60 13.26 26.22
N ALA A 154 -25.41 13.71 26.60
CA ALA A 154 -25.19 14.87 27.47
C ALA A 154 -24.48 16.03 26.76
N LEU A 155 -24.39 16.00 25.42
CA LEU A 155 -24.11 17.22 24.67
C LEU A 155 -25.38 18.09 24.74
N PRO A 156 -25.25 19.42 24.95
CA PRO A 156 -26.36 20.32 24.71
C PRO A 156 -26.91 20.03 23.30
N PRO A 157 -28.22 20.21 23.03
CA PRO A 157 -28.70 20.13 21.66
C PRO A 157 -27.76 20.99 20.84
N VAL A 158 -27.11 20.37 19.84
CA VAL A 158 -26.26 21.11 18.91
C VAL A 158 -27.15 22.21 18.39
N GLU A 159 -26.88 23.43 18.84
CA GLU A 159 -27.45 24.60 18.24
C GLU A 159 -27.04 24.43 16.78
N VAL A 160 -28.02 24.19 15.92
CA VAL A 160 -27.79 24.06 14.49
C VAL A 160 -27.22 25.41 14.13
N LEU A 161 -25.89 25.49 14.09
CA LEU A 161 -25.18 26.65 13.57
C LEU A 161 -25.90 26.96 12.27
N PRO A 162 -26.36 28.22 12.07
CA PRO A 162 -26.99 28.58 10.82
C PRO A 162 -26.09 28.05 9.71
N ALA A 163 -26.69 27.27 8.81
CA ALA A 163 -25.98 26.52 7.77
C ALA A 163 -24.78 27.35 7.32
N LEU A 164 -23.56 26.86 7.60
CA LEU A 164 -22.34 27.50 7.16
C LEU A 164 -22.60 27.95 5.74
N ALA A 165 -22.47 29.27 5.50
CA ALA A 165 -22.67 29.85 4.19
C ALA A 165 -22.02 28.92 3.17
N PRO A 166 -22.70 28.56 2.07
CA PRO A 166 -22.25 27.51 1.17
C PRO A 166 -20.76 27.72 0.90
N LEU A 167 -19.95 26.71 1.25
CA LEU A 167 -18.54 26.68 0.88
C LEU A 167 -18.50 27.15 -0.58
N GLN A 168 -17.82 28.28 -0.85
CA GLN A 168 -17.69 28.77 -2.20
C GLN A 168 -17.25 27.58 -3.07
N GLY A 169 -18.03 27.26 -4.10
CA GLY A 169 -17.97 25.96 -4.78
C GLY A 169 -16.54 25.52 -5.06
N LEU A 170 -16.19 24.31 -4.63
CA LEU A 170 -14.88 23.73 -4.84
C LEU A 170 -14.89 22.97 -6.16
N SER A 171 -14.22 23.48 -7.19
CA SER A 171 -14.11 22.73 -8.44
C SER A 171 -13.25 21.46 -8.26
N PHE A 172 -13.52 20.41 -9.04
CA PHE A 172 -12.69 19.20 -9.08
C PHE A 172 -11.26 19.51 -9.51
N ASP A 173 -11.05 20.50 -10.39
CA ASP A 173 -9.72 20.90 -10.82
C ASP A 173 -8.95 21.59 -9.68
N ASP A 174 -9.60 22.42 -8.86
CA ASP A 174 -8.96 23.04 -7.70
C ASP A 174 -8.71 22.04 -6.57
N ALA A 175 -9.62 21.09 -6.35
CA ALA A 175 -9.39 19.96 -5.45
C ALA A 175 -8.18 19.12 -5.92
N TRP A 176 -8.09 18.84 -7.22
CA TRP A 176 -6.95 18.13 -7.82
C TRP A 176 -5.64 18.91 -7.71
N LYS A 177 -5.63 20.23 -7.97
CA LYS A 177 -4.45 21.08 -7.82
C LYS A 177 -3.89 21.01 -6.40
N ARG A 178 -4.77 21.08 -5.39
CA ARG A 178 -4.38 20.95 -3.97
C ARG A 178 -3.85 19.57 -3.64
N TRP A 179 -4.55 18.52 -4.06
CA TRP A 179 -4.08 17.14 -3.89
C TRP A 179 -2.71 16.90 -4.54
N LYS A 180 -2.48 17.46 -5.74
CA LYS A 180 -1.21 17.36 -6.48
C LYS A 180 -0.02 17.92 -5.69
N LEU A 181 -0.22 18.93 -4.83
CA LEU A 181 0.87 19.52 -4.04
C LEU A 181 1.42 18.57 -2.96
N THR A 182 0.59 17.64 -2.48
CA THR A 182 0.95 16.70 -1.41
C THR A 182 1.06 15.25 -1.90
N ALA A 183 0.63 14.97 -3.13
CA ALA A 183 0.67 13.65 -3.70
C ALA A 183 2.11 13.16 -3.95
N THR A 184 2.44 12.01 -3.37
CA THR A 184 3.74 11.31 -3.57
C THR A 184 3.69 10.27 -4.70
N VAL A 185 2.61 10.25 -5.48
CA VAL A 185 2.42 9.30 -6.59
C VAL A 185 3.21 9.73 -7.83
N ASN A 186 3.41 8.79 -8.76
CA ASN A 186 4.11 9.10 -10.00
C ASN A 186 3.36 10.16 -10.84
N PRO A 187 4.07 10.97 -11.65
CA PRO A 187 3.44 12.05 -12.44
C PRO A 187 2.33 11.59 -13.38
N ARG A 188 2.44 10.37 -13.94
CA ARG A 188 1.39 9.80 -14.81
C ARG A 188 0.08 9.63 -14.05
N SER A 189 0.15 9.10 -12.82
CA SER A 189 -1.01 8.94 -11.95
C SER A 189 -1.64 10.28 -11.56
N VAL A 190 -0.85 11.36 -11.46
CA VAL A 190 -1.38 12.71 -11.26
C VAL A 190 -2.23 13.17 -12.46
N TYR A 191 -1.73 13.00 -13.69
CA TYR A 191 -2.49 13.37 -14.91
C TYR A 191 -3.67 12.44 -15.17
N GLU A 192 -3.53 11.14 -14.89
CA GLU A 192 -4.63 10.17 -14.97
C GLU A 192 -5.76 10.55 -14.02
N THR A 193 -5.43 10.95 -12.78
CA THR A 193 -6.41 11.46 -11.81
C THR A 193 -7.16 12.67 -12.38
N GLN A 194 -6.47 13.62 -13.01
CA GLN A 194 -7.10 14.78 -13.63
C GLN A 194 -8.07 14.38 -14.75
N GLY A 195 -7.65 13.45 -15.61
CA GLY A 195 -8.49 12.94 -16.70
C GLY A 195 -9.75 12.22 -16.19
N ILE A 196 -9.62 11.47 -15.09
CA ILE A 196 -10.76 10.80 -14.44
C ILE A 196 -11.74 11.82 -13.85
N LEU A 197 -11.25 12.88 -13.20
CA LEU A 197 -12.09 13.95 -12.67
C LEU A 197 -12.80 14.73 -13.77
N LYS A 198 -12.13 14.99 -14.91
CA LYS A 198 -12.77 15.58 -16.10
C LYS A 198 -13.88 14.68 -16.66
N SER A 199 -13.64 13.36 -16.69
CA SER A 199 -14.66 12.38 -17.10
C SER A 199 -15.86 12.36 -16.16
N LEU A 200 -15.64 12.50 -14.85
CA LEU A 200 -16.72 12.64 -13.86
C LEU A 200 -17.48 13.96 -14.07
N ALA A 201 -16.77 15.09 -14.18
CA ALA A 201 -17.39 16.39 -14.41
C ALA A 201 -18.24 16.42 -15.68
N GLY A 202 -17.74 15.83 -16.77
CA GLY A 202 -18.48 15.70 -18.03
C GLY A 202 -19.75 14.87 -17.90
N PHE A 203 -19.75 13.81 -17.08
CA PHE A 203 -20.93 13.01 -16.79
C PHE A 203 -21.97 13.77 -15.94
N LEU A 204 -21.51 14.55 -14.95
CA LEU A 204 -22.39 15.31 -14.06
C LEU A 204 -22.94 16.59 -14.69
N GLY A 205 -22.27 17.12 -15.72
CA GLY A 205 -22.56 18.42 -16.30
C GLY A 205 -22.13 19.60 -15.43
N HIS A 206 -21.35 19.36 -14.38
CA HIS A 206 -20.73 20.38 -13.52
C HIS A 206 -19.41 19.86 -12.95
N ASP A 207 -18.55 20.77 -12.51
CA ASP A 207 -17.25 20.46 -11.90
C ASP A 207 -17.21 20.72 -10.38
N ASP A 208 -18.33 21.11 -9.77
CA ASP A 208 -18.40 21.41 -8.35
C ASP A 208 -18.42 20.15 -7.47
N ALA A 209 -17.33 19.94 -6.72
CA ALA A 209 -17.14 18.84 -5.78
C ALA A 209 -18.03 18.94 -4.54
N THR A 210 -18.50 20.14 -4.15
CA THR A 210 -19.39 20.31 -3.00
C THR A 210 -20.79 19.76 -3.26
N ARG A 211 -21.16 19.65 -4.54
CA ARG A 211 -22.43 19.09 -5.01
C ARG A 211 -22.37 17.59 -5.26
N LEU A 212 -21.19 16.97 -5.20
CA LEU A 212 -21.01 15.56 -5.52
C LEU A 212 -21.62 14.67 -4.44
N THR A 213 -22.59 13.85 -4.82
CA THR A 213 -23.21 12.89 -3.90
C THR A 213 -22.77 11.45 -4.17
N ARG A 214 -23.03 10.56 -3.19
CA ARG A 214 -22.87 9.12 -3.37
C ARG A 214 -23.76 8.58 -4.50
N ALA A 215 -24.96 9.12 -4.68
CA ALA A 215 -25.89 8.71 -5.74
C ALA A 215 -25.32 9.03 -7.13
N ASP A 216 -24.66 10.17 -7.27
CA ASP A 216 -24.00 10.57 -8.52
C ASP A 216 -22.85 9.63 -8.90
N LEU A 217 -22.05 9.19 -7.91
CA LEU A 217 -20.99 8.21 -8.14
C LEU A 217 -21.53 6.83 -8.55
N LEU A 218 -22.67 6.41 -7.99
CA LEU A 218 -23.35 5.18 -8.39
C LEU A 218 -23.89 5.28 -9.82
N ARG A 219 -24.53 6.41 -10.17
CA ARG A 219 -24.98 6.67 -11.54
C ARG A 219 -23.83 6.66 -12.52
N TRP A 220 -22.70 7.28 -12.16
CA TRP A 220 -21.50 7.30 -12.99
C TRP A 220 -20.89 5.92 -13.17
N ARG A 221 -20.83 5.12 -12.09
CA ARG A 221 -20.42 3.71 -12.14
C ARG A 221 -21.29 2.94 -13.12
N ASP A 222 -22.60 3.04 -12.98
CA ASP A 222 -23.56 2.25 -13.75
C ASP A 222 -23.53 2.64 -15.23
N HIS A 223 -23.36 3.94 -15.53
CA HIS A 223 -23.11 4.43 -16.89
C HIS A 223 -21.82 3.83 -17.48
N LEU A 224 -20.70 3.91 -16.76
CA LEU A 224 -19.43 3.33 -17.24
C LEU A 224 -19.51 1.80 -17.37
N LYS A 225 -20.29 1.14 -16.51
CA LYS A 225 -20.53 -0.30 -16.58
C LYS A 225 -21.35 -0.67 -17.80
N ALA A 226 -22.35 0.14 -18.18
CA ALA A 226 -23.10 -0.04 -19.42
C ALA A 226 -22.18 0.04 -20.66
N ASP A 227 -21.14 0.86 -20.60
CA ASP A 227 -20.10 0.98 -21.63
C ASP A 227 -19.03 -0.14 -21.58
N GLY A 228 -19.23 -1.18 -20.76
CA GLY A 228 -18.34 -2.34 -20.69
C GLY A 228 -17.12 -2.19 -19.78
N LEU A 229 -17.09 -1.21 -18.86
CA LEU A 229 -15.96 -1.03 -17.95
C LEU A 229 -15.82 -2.20 -16.95
N SER A 230 -14.60 -2.73 -16.77
CA SER A 230 -14.32 -3.79 -15.78
C SER A 230 -14.46 -3.29 -14.32
N ASN A 231 -14.75 -4.21 -13.37
CA ASN A 231 -14.74 -3.88 -11.93
C ASN A 231 -13.38 -3.35 -11.48
N ASN A 232 -12.30 -3.88 -12.03
CA ASN A 232 -10.95 -3.49 -11.67
C ASN A 232 -10.65 -2.06 -12.13
N THR A 233 -11.10 -1.68 -13.34
CA THR A 233 -10.96 -0.31 -13.84
C THR A 233 -11.84 0.67 -13.07
N TRP A 234 -13.08 0.30 -12.71
CA TRP A 234 -13.93 1.09 -11.82
C TRP A 234 -13.23 1.35 -10.48
N ASN A 235 -12.76 0.29 -9.83
CA ASN A 235 -12.07 0.38 -8.54
C ASN A 235 -10.83 1.27 -8.58
N ASN A 236 -10.10 1.28 -9.70
CA ASN A 236 -8.96 2.18 -9.89
C ASN A 236 -9.42 3.64 -10.01
N ARG A 237 -10.45 3.92 -10.83
CA ARG A 237 -11.02 5.27 -10.97
C ARG A 237 -11.54 5.81 -9.64
N LEU A 238 -12.31 4.99 -8.93
CA LEU A 238 -12.83 5.32 -7.61
C LEU A 238 -11.72 5.64 -6.60
N SER A 239 -10.61 4.90 -6.60
CA SER A 239 -9.47 5.19 -5.73
C SER A 239 -8.86 6.57 -5.98
N PHE A 240 -8.75 6.99 -7.25
CA PHE A 240 -8.22 8.31 -7.59
C PHE A 240 -9.16 9.44 -7.15
N VAL A 241 -10.45 9.32 -7.45
CA VAL A 241 -11.46 10.30 -7.01
C VAL A 241 -11.49 10.37 -5.48
N ARG A 242 -11.53 9.22 -4.80
CA ARG A 242 -11.48 9.14 -3.33
C ARG A 242 -10.29 9.88 -2.75
N GLY A 243 -9.09 9.69 -3.32
CA GLY A 243 -7.87 10.34 -2.82
C GLY A 243 -7.91 11.86 -2.89
N VAL A 244 -8.44 12.41 -3.98
CA VAL A 244 -8.60 13.86 -4.15
C VAL A 244 -9.64 14.43 -3.18
N LEU A 245 -10.80 13.77 -3.07
CA LEU A 245 -11.85 14.21 -2.14
C LEU A 245 -11.42 14.05 -0.68
N GLN A 246 -10.71 12.98 -0.35
CA GLN A 246 -10.20 12.78 1.02
C GLN A 246 -9.25 13.90 1.39
N ARG A 247 -8.33 14.29 0.49
CA ARG A 247 -7.44 15.41 0.78
C ARG A 247 -8.20 16.72 1.00
N ALA A 248 -9.22 16.99 0.19
CA ALA A 248 -10.05 18.17 0.38
C ALA A 248 -10.84 18.14 1.71
N ILE A 249 -11.26 16.97 2.17
CA ILE A 249 -11.87 16.77 3.49
C ILE A 249 -10.84 17.01 4.60
N ASP A 250 -9.66 16.41 4.50
CA ASP A 250 -8.57 16.58 5.47
C ASP A 250 -8.12 18.04 5.59
N ASP A 251 -8.20 18.80 4.48
CA ASP A 251 -7.94 20.26 4.42
C ASP A 251 -9.13 21.11 4.90
N GLY A 252 -10.24 20.51 5.33
CA GLY A 252 -11.45 21.21 5.80
C GLY A 252 -12.27 21.89 4.71
N LEU A 253 -12.03 21.57 3.43
CA LEU A 253 -12.70 22.17 2.27
C LEU A 253 -13.97 21.41 1.86
N LEU A 254 -14.12 20.17 2.29
CA LEU A 254 -15.31 19.35 2.10
C LEU A 254 -15.71 18.71 3.43
N PRO A 255 -17.02 18.52 3.67
CA PRO A 255 -17.48 17.83 4.86
C PRO A 255 -17.22 16.32 4.78
N GLU A 256 -17.05 15.70 5.95
CA GLU A 256 -17.17 14.24 6.08
C GLU A 256 -18.65 13.78 5.98
N PRO A 257 -18.92 12.53 5.57
CA PRO A 257 -17.96 11.51 5.12
C PRO A 257 -17.66 11.59 3.61
N ASN A 258 -16.53 11.01 3.19
CA ASN A 258 -16.16 10.94 1.78
C ASN A 258 -17.21 10.14 0.96
N PRO A 259 -17.81 10.71 -0.10
CA PRO A 259 -18.88 10.05 -0.85
C PRO A 259 -18.42 8.79 -1.60
N CYS A 260 -17.11 8.60 -1.76
CA CYS A 260 -16.52 7.41 -2.39
C CYS A 260 -16.47 6.17 -1.48
N GLU A 261 -16.78 6.32 -0.19
CA GLU A 261 -16.66 5.22 0.77
C GLU A 261 -17.59 4.05 0.44
N LYS A 262 -17.05 2.83 0.60
CA LYS A 262 -17.78 1.57 0.39
C LYS A 262 -18.40 1.41 -1.00
N LEU A 263 -17.82 2.02 -2.04
CA LEU A 263 -18.27 1.88 -3.45
C LEU A 263 -17.42 0.91 -4.30
N ARG A 264 -16.43 0.24 -3.69
CA ARG A 264 -15.59 -0.74 -4.38
C ARG A 264 -16.40 -1.99 -4.74
N LEU A 265 -16.11 -2.57 -5.90
CA LEU A 265 -16.69 -3.82 -6.37
C LEU A 265 -15.73 -4.99 -6.16
N ALA A 266 -16.26 -6.21 -6.12
CA ALA A 266 -15.44 -7.42 -6.12
C ALA A 266 -14.53 -7.44 -7.35
N LYS A 267 -13.25 -7.83 -7.15
CA LYS A 267 -12.31 -7.92 -8.27
C LYS A 267 -12.80 -9.02 -9.22
N GLU A 268 -12.92 -8.68 -10.50
CA GLU A 268 -13.13 -9.67 -11.55
C GLU A 268 -11.85 -10.50 -11.68
N ALA A 269 -12.00 -11.81 -11.89
CA ALA A 269 -10.90 -12.68 -12.27
C ALA A 269 -10.26 -12.10 -13.53
N SER A 270 -8.95 -11.87 -13.50
CA SER A 270 -8.23 -11.53 -14.72
C SER A 270 -8.30 -12.73 -15.66
N ALA A 271 -8.40 -12.48 -16.97
CA ALA A 271 -8.16 -13.51 -17.97
C ALA A 271 -6.88 -14.28 -17.62
N ASP A 272 -6.95 -15.61 -17.70
CA ASP A 272 -5.79 -16.46 -17.49
C ASP A 272 -4.69 -16.03 -18.45
N ARG A 273 -3.53 -15.67 -17.89
CA ARG A 273 -2.34 -15.41 -18.68
C ARG A 273 -1.53 -16.69 -18.71
N TYR A 274 -1.61 -17.39 -19.83
CA TYR A 274 -0.77 -18.56 -20.03
C TYR A 274 0.67 -18.14 -20.31
N PRO A 275 1.66 -18.88 -19.79
CA PRO A 275 3.03 -18.69 -20.21
C PRO A 275 3.16 -19.03 -21.69
N PHE A 276 4.07 -18.36 -22.39
CA PHE A 276 4.47 -18.79 -23.73
C PHE A 276 5.03 -20.21 -23.66
N SER A 277 4.63 -21.05 -24.61
CA SER A 277 5.31 -22.31 -24.89
C SER A 277 6.76 -22.07 -25.35
N ASP A 278 7.59 -23.11 -25.30
CA ASP A 278 8.97 -23.01 -25.74
C ASP A 278 9.04 -22.70 -27.25
N GLU A 279 8.09 -23.21 -28.04
CA GLU A 279 7.96 -22.93 -29.48
C GLU A 279 7.59 -21.47 -29.76
N GLU A 280 6.61 -20.91 -29.03
CA GLU A 280 6.21 -19.51 -29.16
C GLU A 280 7.35 -18.57 -28.72
N ALA A 281 8.00 -18.88 -27.60
CA ALA A 281 9.15 -18.12 -27.12
C ALA A 281 10.30 -18.15 -28.13
N ALA A 282 10.60 -19.31 -28.71
CA ALA A 282 11.60 -19.44 -29.77
C ALA A 282 11.21 -18.62 -31.01
N SER A 283 9.95 -18.63 -31.43
CA SER A 283 9.46 -17.82 -32.55
C SER A 283 9.66 -16.32 -32.30
N ILE A 284 9.31 -15.83 -31.11
CA ILE A 284 9.49 -14.42 -30.72
C ILE A 284 10.98 -14.05 -30.72
N LEU A 285 11.83 -14.87 -30.12
CA LEU A 285 13.28 -14.59 -30.02
C LEU A 285 13.99 -14.66 -31.38
N ASN A 286 13.57 -15.56 -32.27
CA ASN A 286 14.07 -15.61 -33.64
C ASN A 286 13.64 -14.39 -34.44
N ALA A 287 12.38 -13.94 -34.33
CA ALA A 287 11.93 -12.71 -34.96
C ALA A 287 12.72 -11.50 -34.42
N ALA A 288 12.92 -11.41 -33.10
CA ALA A 288 13.72 -10.35 -32.48
C ALA A 288 15.19 -10.34 -32.96
N ARG A 289 15.74 -11.48 -33.41
CA ARG A 289 17.11 -11.53 -33.96
C ARG A 289 17.24 -10.83 -35.31
N GLU A 290 16.16 -10.71 -36.07
CA GLU A 290 16.16 -10.01 -37.36
C GLU A 290 15.91 -8.49 -37.21
N GLU A 291 15.55 -8.04 -36.02
CA GLU A 291 15.27 -6.63 -35.75
C GLU A 291 16.56 -5.79 -35.69
N THR A 292 16.51 -4.63 -36.35
CA THR A 292 17.59 -3.63 -36.33
C THR A 292 17.46 -2.66 -35.17
N SER A 293 16.24 -2.47 -34.67
CA SER A 293 15.93 -1.64 -33.51
C SER A 293 16.43 -2.33 -32.24
N PRO A 294 17.32 -1.70 -31.45
CA PRO A 294 17.73 -2.24 -30.15
C PRO A 294 16.59 -2.61 -29.20
N SER A 295 15.53 -1.80 -29.17
CA SER A 295 14.38 -2.04 -28.29
C SER A 295 13.63 -3.29 -28.68
N LEU A 296 13.44 -3.54 -29.97
CA LEU A 296 12.78 -4.76 -30.43
C LEU A 296 13.72 -5.97 -30.37
N ARG A 297 15.00 -5.79 -30.70
CA ARG A 297 16.00 -6.86 -30.63
C ARG A 297 16.25 -7.30 -29.19
N TRP A 298 16.81 -6.44 -28.37
CA TRP A 298 17.37 -6.83 -27.08
C TRP A 298 16.33 -6.91 -25.97
N ALA A 299 15.21 -6.18 -26.05
CA ALA A 299 14.24 -6.23 -24.95
C ALA A 299 13.63 -7.63 -24.79
N HIS A 300 13.26 -8.30 -25.90
CA HIS A 300 12.68 -9.65 -25.85
C HIS A 300 13.68 -10.67 -25.29
N TRP A 301 14.93 -10.62 -25.75
CA TRP A 301 16.01 -11.46 -25.25
C TRP A 301 16.29 -11.23 -23.77
N VAL A 302 16.44 -9.98 -23.33
CA VAL A 302 16.65 -9.70 -21.90
C VAL A 302 15.45 -10.17 -21.08
N MET A 303 14.21 -9.85 -21.47
CA MET A 303 13.01 -10.24 -20.71
C MET A 303 12.87 -11.76 -20.57
N ALA A 304 13.11 -12.51 -21.65
CA ALA A 304 13.01 -13.97 -21.65
C ALA A 304 13.96 -14.64 -20.63
N PHE A 305 15.17 -14.10 -20.47
CA PHE A 305 16.19 -14.69 -19.60
C PHE A 305 16.33 -14.03 -18.22
N SER A 306 15.62 -12.92 -17.95
CA SER A 306 15.75 -12.16 -16.69
C SER A 306 14.47 -12.04 -15.87
N GLY A 307 13.29 -12.20 -16.50
CA GLY A 307 12.00 -11.89 -15.88
C GLY A 307 11.82 -10.41 -15.50
N MET A 308 12.63 -9.51 -16.08
CA MET A 308 12.48 -8.07 -15.91
C MET A 308 11.22 -7.55 -16.63
N ARG A 309 10.65 -6.45 -16.12
CA ARG A 309 9.53 -5.79 -16.81
C ARG A 309 10.04 -5.03 -18.01
N ALA A 310 9.25 -4.97 -19.09
CA ALA A 310 9.58 -4.22 -20.31
C ALA A 310 10.08 -2.79 -20.02
N GLY A 311 9.36 -2.03 -19.16
CA GLY A 311 9.78 -0.67 -18.80
C GLY A 311 11.13 -0.60 -18.05
N GLU A 312 11.51 -1.64 -17.30
CA GLU A 312 12.82 -1.71 -16.64
C GLU A 312 13.93 -2.06 -17.64
N VAL A 313 13.63 -2.82 -18.68
CA VAL A 313 14.58 -3.23 -19.73
C VAL A 313 14.84 -2.07 -20.70
N LEU A 314 13.79 -1.37 -21.12
CA LEU A 314 13.89 -0.28 -22.09
C LEU A 314 14.66 0.94 -21.56
N GLN A 315 14.75 1.11 -20.24
CA GLN A 315 15.51 2.19 -19.60
C GLN A 315 16.95 1.81 -19.23
N LEU A 316 17.42 0.61 -19.60
CA LEU A 316 18.79 0.20 -19.30
C LEU A 316 19.79 1.08 -20.03
N THR A 317 20.91 1.35 -19.36
CA THR A 317 22.09 2.01 -19.95
C THR A 317 23.27 1.06 -19.92
N GLY A 318 24.34 1.37 -20.67
CA GLY A 318 25.59 0.58 -20.62
C GLY A 318 26.14 0.41 -19.20
N ASP A 319 26.04 1.45 -18.35
CA ASP A 319 26.52 1.46 -16.96
C ASP A 319 25.74 0.54 -16.00
N ASP A 320 24.57 0.06 -16.42
CA ASP A 320 23.79 -0.91 -15.64
C ASP A 320 24.33 -2.33 -15.85
N ILE A 321 25.12 -2.59 -16.89
CA ILE A 321 25.71 -3.89 -17.17
C ILE A 321 27.09 -3.95 -16.52
N ARG A 322 27.20 -4.76 -15.47
CA ARG A 322 28.39 -4.83 -14.62
C ARG A 322 28.88 -6.25 -14.48
N LYS A 323 30.17 -6.38 -14.20
CA LYS A 323 30.79 -7.65 -13.83
C LYS A 323 31.08 -7.63 -12.35
N ASP A 324 30.77 -8.72 -11.65
CA ASP A 324 31.19 -8.89 -10.27
C ASP A 324 32.64 -9.37 -10.26
N ASP A 325 33.54 -8.60 -9.65
CA ASP A 325 34.98 -8.90 -9.71
C ASP A 325 35.35 -10.19 -8.96
N ARG A 326 34.53 -10.61 -7.98
CA ARG A 326 34.80 -11.78 -7.15
C ARG A 326 34.36 -13.08 -7.83
N SER A 327 33.16 -13.11 -8.37
CA SER A 327 32.56 -14.28 -9.02
C SER A 327 32.80 -14.31 -10.53
N GLY A 328 33.18 -13.19 -11.14
CA GLY A 328 33.30 -13.03 -12.58
C GLY A 328 31.96 -12.98 -13.32
N VAL A 329 30.82 -13.03 -12.62
CA VAL A 329 29.49 -13.09 -13.22
C VAL A 329 29.04 -11.71 -13.67
N TRP A 330 28.55 -11.63 -14.91
CA TRP A 330 27.89 -10.43 -15.42
C TRP A 330 26.47 -10.30 -14.88
N TYR A 331 26.05 -9.08 -14.56
CA TYR A 331 24.73 -8.79 -14.04
C TYR A 331 24.21 -7.42 -14.50
N ILE A 332 22.90 -7.28 -14.50
CA ILE A 332 22.16 -6.05 -14.74
C ILE A 332 21.79 -5.42 -13.40
N VAL A 333 22.10 -4.14 -13.23
CA VAL A 333 21.66 -3.32 -12.09
C VAL A 333 20.32 -2.68 -12.40
N VAL A 334 19.25 -3.17 -11.79
CA VAL A 334 17.93 -2.54 -11.88
C VAL A 334 17.77 -1.60 -10.70
N ARG A 335 17.81 -0.29 -10.93
CA ARG A 335 17.67 0.74 -9.88
C ARG A 335 16.77 1.89 -10.32
N PRO A 336 16.09 2.58 -9.39
CA PRO A 336 15.57 3.91 -9.68
C PRO A 336 16.74 4.89 -9.85
N ASP A 337 16.61 5.82 -10.79
CA ASP A 337 17.61 6.86 -11.05
C ASP A 337 16.86 8.09 -11.60
N PRO A 338 16.35 8.97 -10.73
CA PRO A 338 15.50 10.08 -11.15
C PRO A 338 16.20 11.06 -12.13
N GLU A 339 17.51 11.28 -11.94
CA GLU A 339 18.34 12.13 -12.82
C GLU A 339 18.42 11.53 -14.23
N ALA A 340 18.57 10.22 -14.33
CA ALA A 340 18.54 9.49 -15.60
C ALA A 340 17.11 9.13 -16.08
N GLY A 341 16.06 9.63 -15.40
CA GLY A 341 14.66 9.33 -15.72
C GLY A 341 14.20 7.89 -15.44
N LYS A 342 15.02 7.05 -14.80
CA LYS A 342 14.71 5.63 -14.55
C LYS A 342 13.76 5.46 -13.37
N ARG A 343 12.75 4.61 -13.55
CA ARG A 343 11.78 4.30 -12.51
C ARG A 343 11.63 2.80 -12.32
N VAL A 344 11.46 2.40 -11.06
CA VAL A 344 11.14 1.02 -10.67
C VAL A 344 9.88 1.08 -9.84
N LYS A 345 8.90 0.22 -10.13
CA LYS A 345 7.56 0.27 -9.52
C LYS A 345 7.59 0.29 -7.98
N ASN A 346 8.54 -0.41 -7.37
CA ASN A 346 8.66 -0.52 -5.92
C ASN A 346 9.83 0.33 -5.36
N GLY A 347 10.54 1.08 -6.20
CA GLY A 347 11.74 1.85 -5.81
C GLY A 347 12.94 1.01 -5.35
N GLN A 348 12.85 -0.32 -5.37
CA GLN A 348 13.90 -1.19 -4.85
C GLN A 348 14.94 -1.51 -5.91
N THR A 349 16.21 -1.37 -5.54
CA THR A 349 17.35 -1.81 -6.35
C THR A 349 17.52 -3.32 -6.26
N ARG A 350 17.82 -3.96 -7.40
CA ARG A 350 18.16 -5.38 -7.46
C ARG A 350 19.19 -5.67 -8.54
N HIS A 351 19.93 -6.75 -8.33
CA HIS A 351 20.91 -7.28 -9.28
C HIS A 351 20.35 -8.53 -9.96
N VAL A 352 20.46 -8.60 -11.27
CA VAL A 352 19.95 -9.70 -12.09
C VAL A 352 21.12 -10.31 -12.86
N PRO A 353 21.53 -11.55 -12.58
CA PRO A 353 22.59 -12.21 -13.34
C PRO A 353 22.24 -12.32 -14.83
N ILE A 354 23.24 -12.17 -15.70
CA ILE A 354 23.09 -12.36 -17.15
C ILE A 354 23.22 -13.84 -17.47
N HIS A 355 22.21 -14.38 -18.16
CA HIS A 355 22.17 -15.79 -18.55
C HIS A 355 23.19 -16.08 -19.67
N PRO A 356 23.88 -17.24 -19.68
CA PRO A 356 24.87 -17.58 -20.70
C PRO A 356 24.34 -17.53 -22.14
N ALA A 357 23.06 -17.86 -22.37
CA ALA A 357 22.44 -17.75 -23.69
C ALA A 357 22.38 -16.28 -24.20
N LEU A 358 22.16 -15.33 -23.29
CA LEU A 358 22.14 -13.90 -23.62
C LEU A 358 23.55 -13.37 -23.93
N GLU A 359 24.56 -13.90 -23.23
CA GLU A 359 25.96 -13.66 -23.54
C GLU A 359 26.35 -14.25 -24.92
N ALA A 360 25.96 -15.49 -25.20
CA ALA A 360 26.22 -16.17 -26.47
C ALA A 360 25.53 -15.47 -27.67
N GLU A 361 24.33 -14.93 -27.47
CA GLU A 361 23.63 -14.10 -28.47
C GLU A 361 24.35 -12.76 -28.74
N GLY A 362 25.31 -12.37 -27.88
CA GLY A 362 26.17 -11.21 -28.08
C GLY A 362 25.73 -9.95 -27.33
N PHE A 363 24.79 -10.06 -26.37
CA PHE A 363 24.27 -8.90 -25.63
C PHE A 363 25.36 -8.11 -24.90
N LEU A 364 26.35 -8.80 -24.31
CA LEU A 364 27.45 -8.14 -23.60
C LEU A 364 28.31 -7.29 -24.55
N ARG A 365 28.63 -7.84 -25.73
CA ARG A 365 29.40 -7.12 -26.76
C ARG A 365 28.64 -5.88 -27.23
N TYR A 366 27.33 -6.03 -27.43
CA TYR A 366 26.46 -4.92 -27.78
C TYR A 366 26.44 -3.85 -26.67
N ALA A 367 26.18 -4.22 -25.42
CA ALA A 367 26.10 -3.28 -24.30
C ALA A 367 27.42 -2.54 -24.02
N GLN A 368 28.56 -3.21 -24.22
CA GLN A 368 29.89 -2.60 -24.08
C GLN A 368 30.24 -1.63 -25.22
N GLY A 369 29.59 -1.77 -26.38
CA GLY A 369 29.76 -0.86 -27.51
C GLY A 369 28.99 0.46 -27.36
N ILE A 370 28.18 0.60 -26.30
CA ILE A 370 27.33 1.76 -26.04
C ILE A 370 28.05 2.72 -25.09
N GLY A 371 28.00 4.02 -25.37
CA GLY A 371 28.66 5.03 -24.56
C GLY A 371 28.16 5.02 -23.10
N LYS A 372 29.00 5.48 -22.17
CA LYS A 372 28.57 5.66 -20.77
C LYS A 372 27.35 6.58 -20.71
N GLY A 373 26.35 6.21 -19.91
CA GLY A 373 25.09 6.94 -19.79
C GLY A 373 24.13 6.81 -20.98
N GLU A 374 24.51 6.21 -22.10
CA GLU A 374 23.61 6.03 -23.24
C GLU A 374 22.66 4.85 -23.00
N LEU A 375 21.42 5.01 -23.48
CA LEU A 375 20.44 3.94 -23.44
C LEU A 375 20.99 2.74 -24.20
N SER A 376 20.97 1.58 -23.56
CA SER A 376 21.39 0.36 -24.20
C SER A 376 20.27 -0.30 -24.98
N ILE A 377 19.00 0.05 -24.75
CA ILE A 377 17.88 -0.65 -25.39
C ILE A 377 16.81 0.34 -25.88
N GLY A 378 16.44 1.36 -25.12
CA GLY A 378 15.36 2.30 -25.47
C GLY A 378 15.73 3.48 -26.36
N THR A 379 16.88 3.45 -27.06
CA THR A 379 17.49 4.57 -27.80
C THR A 379 16.54 5.31 -28.75
N GLU A 380 15.66 4.59 -29.42
CA GLU A 380 14.76 5.09 -30.47
C GLU A 380 13.35 5.46 -29.97
N LEU A 381 13.00 5.10 -28.73
CA LEU A 381 11.67 5.36 -28.17
C LEU A 381 11.61 6.65 -27.32
N GLY A 382 12.76 7.27 -27.08
CA GLY A 382 12.89 8.46 -26.23
C GLY A 382 12.33 8.26 -24.81
N PRO A 383 12.27 9.32 -23.99
CA PRO A 383 11.68 9.28 -22.65
C PRO A 383 10.15 9.03 -22.61
N GLN A 384 9.52 8.71 -23.74
CA GLN A 384 8.06 8.75 -23.91
C GLN A 384 7.33 7.45 -23.57
N ILE A 385 7.94 6.53 -22.81
CA ILE A 385 7.26 5.29 -22.39
C ILE A 385 6.28 5.60 -21.25
N GLY A 386 5.18 6.24 -21.63
CA GLY A 386 4.04 6.60 -20.79
C GLY A 386 2.83 7.06 -21.58
N THR A 387 2.97 7.40 -22.86
CA THR A 387 1.96 8.14 -23.63
C THR A 387 1.69 7.55 -25.00
N GLN A 388 1.19 6.31 -25.07
CA GLN A 388 0.27 5.89 -26.12
C GLN A 388 -0.34 4.53 -25.76
N LYS A 389 -1.66 4.47 -25.61
CA LYS A 389 -2.40 3.24 -25.94
C LYS A 389 -2.12 3.03 -27.42
N GLY A 390 -1.42 1.96 -27.79
CA GLY A 390 -1.41 1.54 -29.19
C GLY A 390 -2.85 1.35 -29.67
N PRO A 391 -3.12 1.52 -30.98
CA PRO A 391 -4.41 1.15 -31.53
C PRO A 391 -4.70 -0.31 -31.13
N SER A 392 -5.94 -0.58 -30.76
CA SER A 392 -6.42 -1.96 -30.61
C SER A 392 -6.05 -2.70 -31.88
N CYS A 393 -5.17 -3.69 -31.76
CA CYS A 393 -4.95 -4.64 -32.83
C CYS A 393 -6.24 -5.46 -32.95
N GLU A 394 -7.16 -5.00 -33.81
CA GLU A 394 -8.11 -5.90 -34.44
C GLU A 394 -7.28 -6.90 -35.25
N VAL A 395 -7.54 -8.19 -35.09
CA VAL A 395 -6.70 -9.33 -35.52
C VAL A 395 -5.64 -9.71 -34.49
N CYS A 396 -6.07 -10.44 -33.46
CA CYS A 396 -5.55 -11.74 -33.01
C CYS A 396 -6.50 -12.33 -31.96
#